data_AF-A0A7C4M1K1-F1
#
_entry.id   AF-A0A7C4M1K1-F1
#
_cell.length_a   1.000
_cell.length_b   1.000
_cell.length_c   1.000
_cell.angle_alpha   90.00
_cell.angle_beta   90.00
_cell.angle_gamma   90.00
#
_symmetry.space_group_name_H-M   'P 1'
#
loop_
_entity.id
_entity.type
_entity.pdbx_description
1 polymer ?
#
loop_
_entity_poly.entity_id
_entity_poly.type
_entity_poly.pdbx_seq_one_letter_code
_entity_poly.pdbx_strand_id
1 'polypeptide(L)'
;MEEGSLVVFPIETEPRIKRRSLNLCQEHLRKVVEVARKTVQMVDAFVAGDTNSIVQLYDEVQKLSEEVATSKRDVAQELTEVGAILINREDFLRFIFVTSDISEFCKGISFRVLAMVERKWDIPEDIK
;
A
#
# COMPACT_ATOMS: atom_id res chain seq x y z
N MET A 1 -10.04 -48.90 13.63
CA MET A 1 -9.23 -47.67 13.69
C MET A 1 -9.84 -46.70 12.71
N GLU A 2 -10.70 -45.81 13.20
CA GLU A 2 -11.31 -44.75 12.42
C GLU A 2 -10.24 -43.71 12.08
N GLU A 3 -9.92 -43.57 10.79
CA GLU A 3 -9.36 -42.31 10.29
C GLU A 3 -10.51 -41.30 10.22
N GLY A 4 -10.70 -40.59 11.33
CA GLY A 4 -11.44 -39.33 11.35
C GLY A 4 -10.68 -38.30 10.52
N SER A 5 -10.82 -38.38 9.20
CA SER A 5 -10.46 -37.28 8.32
C SER A 5 -11.28 -36.08 8.73
N LEU A 6 -10.60 -35.06 9.27
CA LEU A 6 -11.13 -33.73 9.57
C LEU A 6 -11.63 -33.09 8.28
N VAL A 7 -12.81 -33.49 7.83
CA VAL A 7 -13.57 -32.76 6.82
C VAL A 7 -14.13 -31.53 7.53
N VAL A 8 -13.30 -30.50 7.64
CA VAL A 8 -13.77 -29.17 8.06
C VAL A 8 -14.77 -28.74 7.00
N PHE A 9 -16.04 -28.56 7.40
CA PHE A 9 -17.10 -28.19 6.46
C PHE A 9 -16.77 -26.84 5.78
N PRO A 10 -17.12 -26.64 4.50
CA PRO A 10 -16.92 -25.38 3.79
C PRO A 10 -17.46 -24.16 4.55
N ILE A 11 -18.53 -24.36 5.32
CA ILE A 11 -19.22 -23.34 6.14
C ILE A 11 -18.34 -22.81 7.27
N GLU A 12 -17.44 -23.61 7.83
CA GLU A 12 -16.47 -23.16 8.86
C GLU A 12 -15.19 -22.59 8.23
N THR A 13 -14.98 -22.86 6.94
CA THR A 13 -13.77 -22.49 6.21
C THR A 13 -13.84 -21.06 5.67
N GLU A 14 -14.99 -20.63 5.15
CA GLU A 14 -15.17 -19.28 4.61
C GLU A 14 -14.98 -18.16 5.66
N PRO A 15 -15.53 -18.22 6.89
CA PRO A 15 -15.31 -17.19 7.91
C PRO A 15 -13.83 -17.03 8.29
N ARG A 16 -13.08 -18.13 8.34
CA ARG A 16 -11.64 -18.12 8.64
C ARG A 16 -10.85 -17.46 7.51
N ILE A 17 -11.17 -17.81 6.27
CA ILE A 17 -10.57 -17.19 5.09
C ILE A 17 -10.88 -15.69 5.06
N LYS A 18 -12.14 -15.31 5.26
CA LYS A 18 -12.55 -13.90 5.32
C LYS A 18 -11.75 -13.11 6.36
N ARG A 19 -11.54 -13.68 7.56
CA ARG A 19 -10.71 -13.05 8.61
C ARG A 19 -9.26 -12.88 8.16
N ARG A 20 -8.68 -13.90 7.53
CA ARG A 20 -7.32 -13.83 6.97
C ARG A 20 -7.21 -12.75 5.89
N SER A 21 -8.14 -12.70 4.94
CA SER A 21 -8.19 -11.68 3.88
C SER A 21 -8.32 -10.27 4.44
N LEU A 22 -9.16 -10.07 5.47
CA LEU A 22 -9.27 -8.79 6.19
C LEU A 22 -7.94 -8.38 6.83
N ASN A 23 -7.26 -9.29 7.52
CA ASN A 23 -5.97 -9.01 8.13
C ASN A 23 -4.94 -8.61 7.08
N LEU A 24 -4.85 -9.33 5.96
CA LEU A 24 -3.94 -9.00 4.86
C LEU A 24 -4.25 -7.61 4.26
N CYS A 25 -5.52 -7.27 4.09
CA CYS A 25 -5.94 -5.95 3.62
C CYS A 25 -5.60 -4.84 4.62
N GLN A 26 -5.73 -5.10 5.93
CA GLN A 26 -5.34 -4.14 6.97
C GLN A 26 -3.82 -3.91 6.98
N GLU A 27 -3.01 -4.97 6.91
CA GLU A 27 -1.55 -4.83 6.79
C GLU A 27 -1.15 -4.05 5.54
N HIS A 28 -1.79 -4.35 4.40
CA HIS A 28 -1.58 -3.62 3.16
C HIS A 28 -1.90 -2.13 3.31
N LEU A 29 -3.07 -1.80 3.89
CA LEU A 29 -3.49 -0.42 4.10
C LEU A 29 -2.54 0.35 5.03
N ARG A 30 -1.99 -0.30 6.08
CA ARG A 30 -1.00 0.35 6.96
C ARG A 30 0.25 0.80 6.19
N LYS A 31 0.73 -0.03 5.26
CA LYS A 31 1.87 0.34 4.38
C LYS A 31 1.51 1.52 3.48
N VAL A 32 0.31 1.51 2.88
CA VAL A 32 -0.18 2.62 2.04
C VAL A 32 -0.23 3.93 2.84
N VAL A 33 -0.77 3.91 4.06
CA VAL A 33 -0.83 5.08 4.93
C VAL A 33 0.57 5.56 5.31
N GLU A 34 1.52 4.66 5.52
CA GLU A 34 2.91 5.03 5.81
C GLU A 34 3.58 5.73 4.63
N VAL A 35 3.36 5.27 3.39
CA VAL A 35 3.82 5.97 2.17
C VAL A 35 3.24 7.39 2.11
N ALA A 36 1.94 7.53 2.37
CA ALA A 36 1.27 8.84 2.37
C ALA A 36 1.86 9.77 3.45
N ARG A 37 2.12 9.24 4.65
CA ARG A 37 2.73 9.99 5.76
C ARG A 37 4.12 10.50 5.41
N LYS A 38 4.97 9.65 4.81
CA LYS A 38 6.32 10.04 4.35
C LYS A 38 6.28 11.07 3.23
N THR A 39 5.29 10.96 2.35
CA THR A 39 5.08 11.96 1.29
C THR A 39 4.73 13.34 1.87
N VAL A 40 3.86 13.41 2.88
CA VAL A 40 3.55 14.67 3.57
C VAL A 40 4.79 15.25 4.25
N GLN A 41 5.57 14.42 4.96
CA GLN A 41 6.83 14.87 5.57
C GLN A 41 7.81 15.42 4.53
N MET A 42 7.84 14.86 3.32
CA MET A 42 8.67 15.34 2.23
C MET A 42 8.21 16.70 1.71
N VAL A 43 6.89 16.95 1.67
CA VAL A 43 6.32 18.27 1.36
C VAL A 43 6.70 19.27 2.44
N ASP A 44 6.59 18.92 3.72
CA ASP A 44 7.01 19.80 4.83
C ASP A 44 8.49 20.17 4.73
N ALA A 45 9.36 19.20 4.42
CA ALA A 45 10.79 19.43 4.21
C ALA A 45 11.05 20.35 2.99
N PHE A 46 10.25 20.21 1.93
CA PHE A 46 10.31 21.08 0.76
C PHE A 46 9.96 22.54 1.10
N VAL A 47 8.89 22.77 1.89
CA VAL A 47 8.53 24.11 2.36
C VAL A 47 9.61 24.70 3.26
N ALA A 48 10.21 23.89 4.13
CA ALA A 48 11.30 24.29 5.00
C ALA A 48 12.65 24.50 4.28
N GLY A 49 12.77 24.12 3.00
CA GLY A 49 14.01 24.17 2.24
C GLY A 49 15.05 23.12 2.64
N ASP A 50 14.67 22.10 3.41
CA ASP A 50 15.57 21.03 3.85
C ASP A 50 15.77 19.98 2.74
N THR A 51 16.72 20.28 1.85
CA THR A 51 17.06 19.42 0.71
C THR A 51 17.58 18.05 1.13
N ASN A 52 18.26 17.93 2.27
CA ASN A 52 18.80 16.65 2.71
C ASN A 52 17.68 15.70 3.13
N SER A 53 16.70 16.22 3.88
CA SER A 53 15.52 15.45 4.28
C SER A 53 14.67 15.06 3.06
N ILE A 54 14.55 15.91 2.04
CA ILE A 54 13.84 15.60 0.79
C ILE A 54 14.44 14.37 0.10
N VAL A 55 15.77 14.31 -0.04
CA VAL A 55 16.46 13.17 -0.68
C VAL A 55 16.25 11.89 0.13
N GLN A 56 16.39 11.95 1.45
CA GLN A 56 16.18 10.79 2.32
C GLN A 56 14.73 10.28 2.27
N LEU A 57 13.76 11.19 2.37
CA LEU A 57 12.34 10.86 2.35
C LEU A 57 11.90 10.34 0.98
N TYR A 58 12.51 10.80 -0.12
CA TYR A 58 12.26 10.24 -1.45
C TYR A 58 12.60 8.75 -1.51
N ASP A 59 13.79 8.37 -1.04
CA ASP A 59 14.23 6.97 -1.03
C ASP A 59 13.32 6.11 -0.14
N GLU A 60 12.91 6.63 1.02
CA GLU A 60 11.95 5.95 1.90
C GLU A 60 10.59 5.74 1.22
N VAL A 61 10.07 6.76 0.51
CA VAL A 61 8.81 6.65 -0.24
C VAL A 61 8.91 5.59 -1.34
N GLN A 62 10.02 5.53 -2.09
CA GLN A 62 10.20 4.51 -3.13
C GLN A 62 10.20 3.11 -2.52
N LYS A 63 11.01 2.89 -1.48
CA LYS A 63 11.11 1.59 -0.81
C LYS A 63 9.76 1.13 -0.23
N LEU A 64 9.08 1.99 0.52
CA LEU A 64 7.77 1.66 1.10
C LEU A 64 6.73 1.36 0.02
N SER A 65 6.80 2.06 -1.12
CA SER A 65 5.87 1.80 -2.22
C SER A 65 6.13 0.48 -2.94
N GLU A 66 7.39 0.02 -3.00
CA GLU A 66 7.71 -1.34 -3.45
C GLU A 66 7.14 -2.41 -2.50
N GLU A 67 7.16 -2.14 -1.19
CA GLU A 67 6.53 -3.00 -0.18
C GLU A 67 4.99 -3.03 -0.34
N VAL A 68 4.37 -1.90 -0.68
CA VAL A 68 2.94 -1.83 -1.03
C VAL A 68 2.64 -2.67 -2.28
N ALA A 69 3.45 -2.53 -3.34
CA ALA A 69 3.29 -3.29 -4.58
C ALA A 69 3.46 -4.79 -4.36
N THR A 70 4.41 -5.20 -3.52
CA THR A 70 4.59 -6.61 -3.13
C THR A 70 3.39 -7.11 -2.35
N SER A 71 2.96 -6.37 -1.32
CA SER A 71 1.79 -6.71 -0.51
C SER A 71 0.51 -6.82 -1.35
N LYS A 72 0.34 -5.98 -2.37
CA LYS A 72 -0.80 -6.05 -3.32
C LYS A 72 -0.80 -7.38 -4.07
N ARG A 73 0.36 -7.83 -4.56
CA ARG A 73 0.51 -9.11 -5.27
C ARG A 73 0.19 -10.28 -4.34
N ASP A 74 0.70 -10.25 -3.11
CA ASP A 74 0.46 -11.31 -2.12
C ASP A 74 -1.04 -11.45 -1.80
N VAL A 75 -1.75 -10.33 -1.58
CA VAL A 75 -3.19 -10.37 -1.33
C VAL A 75 -3.96 -10.88 -2.56
N ALA A 76 -3.58 -10.44 -3.76
CA ALA A 76 -4.24 -10.88 -4.99
C ALA A 76 -4.04 -12.38 -5.24
N GLN A 77 -2.84 -12.91 -4.95
CA GLN A 77 -2.54 -14.34 -5.06
C GLN A 77 -3.38 -15.15 -4.06
N GLU A 78 -3.40 -14.77 -2.79
CA GLU A 78 -4.21 -15.46 -1.76
C GLU A 78 -5.71 -15.51 -2.16
N LEU A 79 -6.25 -14.38 -2.64
CA LEU A 79 -7.66 -14.31 -3.06
C LEU A 79 -7.95 -15.15 -4.30
N THR A 80 -6.96 -15.33 -5.18
CA THR A 80 -7.06 -16.19 -6.36
C THR A 80 -7.04 -17.67 -5.96
N GLU A 81 -6.14 -18.06 -5.05
CA GLU A 81 -5.99 -19.43 -4.55
C GLU A 81 -7.23 -19.92 -3.78
N VAL A 82 -7.86 -19.04 -3.00
CA VAL A 82 -9.12 -19.32 -2.29
C VAL A 82 -10.29 -19.61 -3.26
N GLY A 83 -10.25 -19.02 -4.46
CA GLY A 83 -11.24 -19.28 -5.49
C GLY A 83 -12.67 -18.96 -5.05
N ALA A 84 -13.62 -19.85 -5.33
CA ALA A 84 -15.05 -19.61 -5.10
C ALA A 84 -15.48 -19.77 -3.63
N ILE A 85 -14.57 -20.15 -2.73
CA ILE A 85 -14.86 -20.34 -1.30
C ILE A 85 -15.22 -19.01 -0.63
N LEU A 86 -14.63 -17.90 -1.08
CA LEU A 86 -14.92 -16.56 -0.58
C LEU A 86 -15.76 -15.79 -1.61
N ILE A 87 -17.06 -15.71 -1.38
CA ILE A 87 -18.01 -15.12 -2.34
C ILE A 87 -17.66 -13.65 -2.66
N ASN A 88 -17.21 -12.90 -1.66
CA ASN A 88 -16.89 -11.48 -1.79
C ASN A 88 -15.42 -11.18 -2.13
N ARG A 89 -14.66 -12.14 -2.69
CA ARG A 89 -13.24 -11.95 -3.05
C ARG A 89 -12.99 -10.74 -3.96
N GLU A 90 -13.94 -10.44 -4.84
CA GLU A 90 -13.81 -9.32 -5.78
C GLU A 90 -13.82 -7.97 -5.09
N ASP A 91 -14.55 -7.84 -3.97
CA ASP A 91 -14.55 -6.62 -3.17
C ASP A 91 -13.20 -6.42 -2.48
N PHE A 92 -12.56 -7.49 -2.00
CA PHE A 92 -11.21 -7.43 -1.46
C PHE A 92 -10.18 -7.06 -2.52
N LEU A 93 -10.28 -7.64 -3.73
CA LEU A 93 -9.43 -7.25 -4.86
C LEU A 93 -9.64 -5.76 -5.18
N ARG A 94 -10.88 -5.33 -5.40
CA ARG A 94 -11.19 -3.93 -5.71
C ARG A 94 -10.62 -2.99 -4.65
N PHE A 95 -10.77 -3.34 -3.37
CA PHE A 95 -10.21 -2.58 -2.25
C PHE A 95 -8.69 -2.44 -2.38
N ILE A 96 -7.94 -3.55 -2.48
CA ILE A 96 -6.46 -3.47 -2.56
C ILE A 96 -5.95 -2.77 -3.81
N PHE A 97 -6.68 -2.87 -4.94
CA PHE A 97 -6.33 -2.13 -6.14
C PHE A 97 -6.48 -0.61 -5.93
N VAL A 98 -7.64 -0.16 -5.45
CA VAL A 98 -7.91 1.27 -5.23
C VAL A 98 -6.99 1.86 -4.16
N THR A 99 -6.76 1.14 -3.05
CA THR A 99 -5.87 1.67 -2.00
C THR A 99 -4.42 1.72 -2.44
N SER A 100 -3.97 0.81 -3.31
CA SER A 100 -2.61 0.87 -3.87
C SER A 100 -2.36 2.10 -4.74
N ASP A 101 -3.38 2.63 -5.41
CA ASP A 101 -3.23 3.81 -6.25
C ASP A 101 -2.81 5.05 -5.44
N ILE A 102 -3.18 5.12 -4.15
CA ILE A 102 -2.69 6.16 -3.22
C ILE A 102 -1.16 6.15 -3.18
N SER A 103 -0.55 4.96 -3.06
CA SER A 103 0.91 4.81 -3.04
C SER A 103 1.56 5.23 -4.37
N GLU A 104 0.92 4.92 -5.50
CA GLU A 104 1.43 5.34 -6.81
C GLU A 104 1.32 6.86 -7.01
N PHE A 105 0.24 7.50 -6.55
CA PHE A 105 0.15 8.96 -6.53
C PHE A 105 1.24 9.58 -5.65
N CYS A 106 1.49 9.01 -4.47
CA CYS A 106 2.56 9.44 -3.57
C CYS A 106 3.95 9.35 -4.22
N LYS A 107 4.27 8.27 -4.93
CA LYS A 107 5.51 8.17 -5.74
C LYS A 107 5.59 9.28 -6.79
N GLY A 108 4.47 9.57 -7.45
CA GLY A 108 4.40 10.63 -8.45
C GLY A 108 4.59 12.02 -7.84
N ILE A 109 4.12 12.25 -6.61
CA ILE A 109 4.34 13.49 -5.86
C ILE A 109 5.81 13.59 -5.45
N SER A 110 6.36 12.56 -4.81
CA SER A 110 7.75 12.56 -4.33
C SER A 110 8.75 12.78 -5.47
N PHE A 111 8.54 12.13 -6.62
CA PHE A 111 9.34 12.34 -7.82
C PHE A 111 9.33 13.81 -8.28
N ARG A 112 8.15 14.45 -8.30
CA ARG A 112 8.04 15.86 -8.71
C ARG A 112 8.70 16.80 -7.70
N VAL A 113 8.52 16.58 -6.40
CA VAL A 113 9.17 17.38 -5.35
C VAL A 113 10.69 17.31 -5.48
N LEU A 114 11.26 16.11 -5.62
CA LEU A 114 12.70 15.96 -5.83
C LEU A 114 13.17 16.69 -7.09
N ALA A 115 12.46 16.51 -8.22
CA ALA A 115 12.83 17.15 -9.48
C ALA A 115 12.80 18.68 -9.41
N MET A 116 11.86 19.28 -8.67
CA MET A 116 11.79 20.73 -8.46
C MET A 116 13.04 21.26 -7.75
N VAL A 117 13.49 20.53 -6.73
CA VAL A 117 14.68 20.90 -5.93
C VAL A 117 15.96 20.71 -6.74
N GLU A 118 16.14 19.56 -7.38
CA GLU A 118 17.33 19.27 -8.19
C GLU A 118 17.51 20.24 -9.36
N ARG A 119 16.39 20.65 -9.97
CA ARG A 119 16.38 21.60 -11.10
C ARG A 119 16.33 23.06 -10.65
N LYS A 120 16.30 23.33 -9.34
CA LYS A 120 16.26 24.68 -8.75
C LYS A 120 15.14 25.54 -9.35
N TRP A 121 13.94 24.98 -9.42
CA TRP A 121 12.79 25.73 -9.93
C TRP A 121 12.54 26.96 -9.05
N ASP A 122 12.27 28.10 -9.70
CA ASP A 122 11.81 29.30 -9.02
C ASP A 122 10.32 29.14 -8.72
N ILE A 123 9.99 28.96 -7.44
CA ILE A 123 8.65 28.62 -6.99
C ILE A 123 8.16 29.78 -6.11
N PRO A 124 7.08 30.48 -6.52
CA PRO A 124 6.52 31.59 -5.77
C PRO A 124 6.21 31.22 -4.30
N GLU A 125 6.46 32.15 -3.38
CA GLU A 125 6.24 31.91 -1.94
C GLU A 125 4.77 31.73 -1.56
N ASP A 126 3.82 32.20 -2.38
CA ASP A 126 2.39 31.97 -2.18
C ASP A 126 1.93 30.54 -2.52
N ILE A 127 2.80 29.77 -3.17
CA ILE A 127 2.58 28.36 -3.55
C ILE A 127 3.34 27.40 -2.62
N LYS A 128 4.42 27.85 -1.98
CA LYS A 128 5.18 27.07 -0.97
C LYS A 128 4.44 27.05 0.36
#